data_AF-A0A0F2TGG9-F1
#
_entry.id   AF-A0A0F2TGG9-F1
#
_cell.length_a   1.000
_cell.length_b   1.000
_cell.length_c   1.000
_cell.angle_alpha   90.00
_cell.angle_beta   90.00
_cell.angle_gamma   90.00
#
_symmetry.space_group_name_H-M   'P 1'
#
loop_
_entity.id
_entity.type
_entity.pdbx_description
1 polymer ?
#
loop_
_entity_poly.entity_id
_entity_poly.type
_entity_poly.pdbx_seq_one_letter_code
_entity_poly.pdbx_strand_id
1 'polypeptide(L)'
;MTDAAGLLLTTPAGTSFHFDPGALCLELLTTGGPGEYARYEVLHQPSDLAAWLPRSRLRLPAGAVRITADQLAAARTLRDALWRLAAARAHGIPGDPADYAVLNRAAEHPPLVPRIAPDGTPAAPLPADGAQLASTLARDAIALLTGPYADRVRECGAHNCQLVFVDTSRPGRRRWCSMERCGNRHKVRALRARREPEPAPAPGSPSFTS
;
A
#
# COMPACT_ATOMS: atom_id res chain seq x y z
N MET A 1 12.17 -6.16 21.65
CA MET A 1 10.91 -6.55 20.96
C MET A 1 10.85 -5.77 19.67
N THR A 2 11.11 -6.41 18.54
CA THR A 2 11.01 -5.77 17.23
C THR A 2 9.55 -5.40 17.01
N ASP A 3 9.22 -4.10 17.09
CA ASP A 3 7.89 -3.60 16.74
C ASP A 3 7.59 -4.11 15.32
N ALA A 4 6.53 -4.91 15.18
CA ALA A 4 6.23 -5.53 13.90
C ALA A 4 5.87 -4.42 12.92
N ALA A 5 6.78 -4.10 12.01
CA ALA A 5 6.57 -3.03 11.05
C ALA A 5 5.40 -3.39 10.13
N GLY A 6 4.37 -2.55 10.07
CA GLY A 6 3.21 -2.78 9.23
C GLY A 6 1.87 -2.35 9.83
N LEU A 7 0.81 -2.68 9.10
CA LEU A 7 -0.57 -2.36 9.38
C LEU A 7 -1.37 -3.64 9.63
N LEU A 8 -2.29 -3.59 10.59
CA LEU A 8 -3.36 -4.58 10.69
C LEU A 8 -4.49 -4.17 9.74
N LEU A 9 -4.73 -4.98 8.71
CA LEU A 9 -5.81 -4.77 7.75
C LEU A 9 -6.92 -5.79 7.96
N THR A 10 -8.17 -5.36 7.79
CA THR A 10 -9.35 -6.23 7.87
C THR A 10 -9.99 -6.32 6.49
N THR A 11 -10.22 -7.54 6.02
CA THR A 11 -10.95 -7.78 4.77
C THR A 11 -12.43 -7.48 4.92
N PRO A 12 -13.18 -7.25 3.81
CA PRO A 12 -14.64 -7.13 3.87
C PRO A 12 -15.35 -8.34 4.51
N ALA A 13 -14.73 -9.53 4.47
CA ALA A 13 -15.23 -10.74 5.12
C ALA A 13 -14.88 -10.84 6.62
N GLY A 14 -14.30 -9.79 7.22
CA GLY A 14 -13.96 -9.72 8.64
C GLY A 14 -12.62 -10.35 9.04
N THR A 15 -11.91 -11.00 8.11
CA THR A 15 -10.59 -11.58 8.41
C THR A 15 -9.52 -10.49 8.51
N SER A 16 -8.81 -10.44 9.64
CA SER A 16 -7.66 -9.56 9.84
C SER A 16 -6.35 -10.24 9.44
N PHE A 17 -5.40 -9.45 8.95
CA PHE A 17 -4.05 -9.93 8.61
C PHE A 17 -3.04 -8.79 8.71
N HIS A 18 -1.80 -9.13 9.03
CA HIS A 18 -0.72 -8.15 9.06
C HIS A 18 -0.20 -7.88 7.64
N PHE A 19 0.04 -6.61 7.32
CA PHE A 19 0.56 -6.16 6.04
C PHE A 19 1.65 -5.12 6.23
N ASP A 20 2.87 -5.47 5.81
CA ASP A 20 3.99 -4.55 5.73
C ASP A 20 4.24 -4.16 4.26
N PRO A 21 3.89 -2.95 3.81
CA PRO A 21 4.20 -2.52 2.45
C PRO A 21 5.68 -2.16 2.24
N GLY A 22 6.48 -2.05 3.30
CA GLY A 22 7.92 -1.79 3.24
C GLY A 22 8.33 -0.33 3.04
N ALA A 23 7.39 0.59 2.85
CA ALA A 23 7.63 2.04 2.75
C ALA A 23 6.45 2.81 3.36
N LEU A 24 6.72 4.00 3.91
CA LEU A 24 5.70 4.82 4.57
C LEU A 24 4.65 5.31 3.58
N CYS A 25 5.06 5.77 2.41
CA CYS A 25 4.17 6.26 1.36
C CYS A 25 3.15 5.19 0.92
N LEU A 26 3.57 3.92 0.87
CA LEU A 26 2.71 2.81 0.47
C LEU A 26 1.67 2.43 1.55
N GLU A 27 1.86 2.81 2.82
CA GLU A 27 0.84 2.66 3.86
C GLU A 27 -0.38 3.55 3.61
N LEU A 28 -0.22 4.66 2.89
CA LEU A 28 -1.34 5.52 2.51
C LEU A 28 -2.29 4.83 1.52
N LEU A 29 -1.77 3.94 0.67
CA LEU A 29 -2.55 3.24 -0.35
C LEU A 29 -3.57 2.25 0.25
N THR A 30 -3.46 1.91 1.53
CA THR A 30 -4.44 1.05 2.21
C THR A 30 -5.68 1.80 2.66
N THR A 31 -5.74 3.12 2.45
CA THR A 31 -6.85 3.97 2.90
C THR A 31 -7.89 4.24 1.80
N GLY A 32 -7.71 3.66 0.62
CA GLY A 32 -8.55 3.89 -0.56
C GLY A 32 -7.71 4.10 -1.82
N GLY A 33 -8.34 4.60 -2.87
CA GLY A 33 -7.65 4.93 -4.11
C GLY A 33 -8.61 5.34 -5.24
N PRO A 34 -8.09 5.55 -6.46
CA PRO A 34 -8.88 5.96 -7.61
C PRO A 34 -9.70 4.79 -8.19
N GLY A 35 -10.73 5.11 -8.97
CA GLY A 35 -11.49 4.11 -9.73
C GLY A 35 -12.10 3.01 -8.85
N GLU A 36 -11.83 1.74 -9.15
CA GLU A 36 -12.36 0.61 -8.37
C GLU A 36 -11.89 0.59 -6.91
N TYR A 37 -10.78 1.25 -6.59
CA TYR A 37 -10.23 1.31 -5.23
C TYR A 37 -10.99 2.28 -4.33
N ALA A 38 -11.86 3.13 -4.89
CA ALA A 38 -12.70 4.06 -4.12
C ALA A 38 -13.65 3.32 -3.16
N ARG A 39 -13.97 2.05 -3.44
CA ARG A 39 -14.75 1.19 -2.53
C ARG A 39 -14.07 0.93 -1.17
N TYR A 40 -12.77 1.20 -1.07
CA TYR A 40 -11.96 1.07 0.15
C TYR A 40 -11.65 2.42 0.79
N GLU A 41 -12.27 3.52 0.34
CA GLU A 41 -12.08 4.85 0.91
C GLU A 41 -12.46 4.84 2.40
N VAL A 42 -11.55 5.35 3.22
CA VAL A 42 -11.78 5.58 4.66
C VAL A 42 -11.46 7.01 5.08
N LEU A 43 -10.96 7.86 4.18
CA LEU A 43 -10.59 9.25 4.43
C LEU A 43 -11.73 10.20 4.03
N HIS A 44 -12.80 10.22 4.81
CA HIS A 44 -14.00 11.04 4.54
C HIS A 44 -13.93 12.43 5.20
N GLN A 45 -13.25 12.54 6.33
CA GLN A 45 -13.08 13.76 7.11
C GLN A 45 -11.65 13.88 7.66
N PRO A 46 -11.19 15.08 8.05
CA PRO A 46 -9.80 15.28 8.49
C PRO A 46 -9.38 14.41 9.68
N SER A 47 -10.33 14.08 10.56
CA SER A 47 -10.12 13.18 11.70
C SER A 47 -9.79 11.75 11.28
N ASP A 48 -10.22 11.29 10.10
CA ASP A 48 -9.90 9.95 9.61
C ASP A 48 -8.41 9.83 9.27
N LEU A 49 -7.84 10.85 8.62
CA LEU A 49 -6.41 10.90 8.34
C LEU A 49 -5.60 11.05 9.65
N ALA A 50 -6.10 11.82 10.62
CA ALA A 50 -5.49 11.91 11.94
C ALA A 50 -5.52 10.57 12.69
N ALA A 51 -6.60 9.79 12.55
CA ALA A 51 -6.75 8.46 13.16
C ALA A 51 -5.89 7.37 12.48
N TRP A 52 -5.44 7.61 11.25
CA TRP A 52 -4.50 6.73 10.55
C TRP A 52 -3.05 6.87 11.09
N LEU A 53 -2.66 8.03 11.59
CA LEU A 53 -1.28 8.32 12.03
C LEU A 53 -0.72 7.40 13.14
N PRO A 54 -1.48 7.01 14.18
CA PRO A 54 -0.99 6.06 15.17
C PRO A 54 -0.74 4.66 14.60
N ARG A 55 -1.46 4.30 13.52
CA ARG A 55 -1.38 3.00 12.86
C ARG A 55 -0.23 2.94 11.87
N SER A 56 0.14 4.06 11.25
CA SER A 56 1.25 4.13 10.31
C SER A 56 2.60 4.08 11.02
N ARG A 57 3.69 3.87 10.25
CA ARG A 57 5.08 3.91 10.77
C ARG A 57 5.46 5.22 11.43
N LEU A 58 4.71 6.30 11.20
CA LEU A 58 4.95 7.57 11.90
C LEU A 58 4.64 7.46 13.40
N ARG A 59 3.72 6.57 13.80
CA ARG A 59 3.31 6.35 15.20
C ARG A 59 2.96 7.65 15.94
N LEU A 60 2.43 8.64 15.23
CA LEU A 60 2.06 9.92 15.82
C LEU A 60 0.69 9.80 16.48
N PRO A 61 0.47 10.38 17.68
CA PRO A 61 -0.84 10.34 18.34
C PRO A 61 -1.96 10.92 17.47
N ALA A 62 -3.17 10.39 17.63
CA ALA A 62 -4.33 10.95 16.97
C ALA A 62 -4.53 12.40 17.44
N GLY A 63 -4.75 13.32 16.49
CA GLY A 63 -4.88 14.75 16.76
C GLY A 63 -3.54 15.50 16.98
N ALA A 64 -2.40 14.83 16.90
CA ALA A 64 -1.09 15.48 16.99
C ALA A 64 -0.80 16.40 15.79
N VAL A 65 -1.37 16.07 14.63
CA VAL A 65 -1.24 16.84 13.39
C VAL A 65 -2.54 17.57 13.13
N ARG A 66 -2.49 18.88 12.92
CA ARG A 66 -3.66 19.65 12.49
C ARG A 66 -3.92 19.41 11.01
N ILE A 67 -5.11 18.91 10.68
CA ILE A 67 -5.50 18.59 9.30
C ILE A 67 -6.77 19.37 8.97
N THR A 68 -6.71 20.15 7.90
CA THR A 68 -7.86 20.86 7.32
C THR A 68 -8.54 20.01 6.24
N ALA A 69 -9.74 20.41 5.81
CA ALA A 69 -10.44 19.75 4.69
C ALA A 69 -9.62 19.81 3.39
N ASP A 70 -8.96 20.93 3.11
CA ASP A 70 -8.11 21.07 1.92
C ASP A 70 -6.86 20.19 1.98
N GLN A 71 -6.24 20.06 3.16
CA GLN A 71 -5.11 19.16 3.37
C GLN A 71 -5.51 17.68 3.25
N LEU A 72 -6.72 17.32 3.68
CA LEU A 72 -7.28 15.98 3.44
C LEU A 72 -7.48 15.73 1.94
N ALA A 73 -8.06 16.69 1.22
CA ALA A 73 -8.24 16.59 -0.22
C ALA A 73 -6.88 16.43 -0.94
N ALA A 74 -5.89 17.24 -0.57
CA ALA A 74 -4.52 17.14 -1.09
C ALA A 74 -3.87 15.77 -0.79
N ALA A 75 -4.08 15.23 0.42
CA ALA A 75 -3.59 13.90 0.77
C ALA A 75 -4.25 12.79 -0.08
N ARG A 76 -5.55 12.91 -0.39
CA ARG A 76 -6.25 11.98 -1.29
C ARG A 76 -5.75 12.12 -2.73
N THR A 77 -5.52 13.33 -3.23
CA THR A 77 -4.91 13.56 -4.55
C THR A 77 -3.51 12.95 -4.62
N LEU A 78 -2.68 13.15 -3.60
CA LEU A 78 -1.36 12.53 -3.50
C LEU A 78 -1.45 11.00 -3.46
N ARG A 79 -2.35 10.44 -2.65
CA ARG A 79 -2.59 8.99 -2.57
C ARG A 79 -2.92 8.41 -3.94
N ASP A 80 -3.84 9.05 -4.67
CA ASP A 80 -4.32 8.52 -5.93
C ASP A 80 -3.25 8.56 -7.02
N ALA A 81 -2.44 9.64 -7.06
CA ALA A 81 -1.27 9.72 -7.93
C ALA A 81 -0.23 8.65 -7.56
N LEU A 82 0.06 8.48 -6.27
CA LEU A 82 0.98 7.44 -5.79
C LEU A 82 0.48 6.03 -6.12
N TRP A 83 -0.83 5.79 -6.04
CA TRP A 83 -1.44 4.52 -6.44
C TRP A 83 -1.08 4.19 -7.89
N ARG A 84 -1.39 5.13 -8.82
CA ARG A 84 -1.10 4.96 -10.25
C ARG A 84 0.39 4.79 -10.54
N LEU A 85 1.25 5.58 -9.91
CA LEU A 85 2.70 5.47 -10.08
C LEU A 85 3.28 4.15 -9.55
N ALA A 86 2.80 3.68 -8.39
CA ALA A 86 3.26 2.43 -7.79
C ALA A 86 2.78 1.22 -8.60
N ALA A 87 1.54 1.26 -9.11
CA ALA A 87 1.03 0.26 -10.06
C ALA A 87 1.83 0.26 -11.35
N ALA A 88 2.06 1.44 -11.95
CA ALA A 88 2.86 1.57 -13.17
C ALA A 88 4.26 0.96 -12.99
N ARG A 89 4.92 1.26 -11.86
CA ARG A 89 6.21 0.67 -11.51
C ARG A 89 6.14 -0.85 -11.36
N ALA A 90 5.14 -1.37 -10.65
CA ALA A 90 4.98 -2.81 -10.43
C ALA A 90 4.76 -3.60 -11.74
N HIS A 91 4.16 -2.97 -12.75
CA HIS A 91 3.90 -3.55 -14.07
C HIS A 91 4.95 -3.20 -15.12
N GLY A 92 6.01 -2.47 -14.75
CA GLY A 92 7.09 -2.09 -15.66
C GLY A 92 6.66 -1.12 -16.78
N ILE A 93 5.60 -0.33 -16.55
CA ILE A 93 5.11 0.66 -17.50
C ILE A 93 5.50 2.09 -17.06
N PRO A 94 5.69 3.03 -18.01
CA PRO A 94 5.96 4.43 -17.67
C PRO A 94 4.84 5.05 -16.83
N GLY A 95 5.20 5.83 -15.81
CA GLY A 95 4.24 6.62 -15.04
C GLY A 95 3.77 7.86 -15.81
N ASP A 96 2.56 8.34 -15.48
CA ASP A 96 2.00 9.57 -16.07
C ASP A 96 2.76 10.82 -15.55
N PRO A 97 3.27 11.70 -16.44
CA PRO A 97 3.84 13.00 -16.07
C PRO A 97 2.98 13.84 -15.13
N ALA A 98 1.65 13.78 -15.24
CA ALA A 98 0.74 14.52 -14.37
C ALA A 98 0.76 14.00 -12.93
N ASP A 99 0.90 12.68 -12.74
CA ASP A 99 1.02 12.08 -11.40
C ASP A 99 2.38 12.39 -10.76
N TYR A 100 3.46 12.41 -11.56
CA TYR A 100 4.76 12.91 -11.09
C TYR A 100 4.69 14.38 -10.66
N ALA A 101 3.94 15.21 -11.39
CA ALA A 101 3.76 16.62 -11.03
C ALA A 101 2.99 16.78 -9.71
N VAL A 102 1.98 15.92 -9.43
CA VAL A 102 1.31 15.89 -8.12
C VAL A 102 2.31 15.55 -7.00
N LEU A 103 3.11 14.51 -7.21
CA LEU A 103 4.09 14.06 -6.23
C LEU A 103 5.15 15.14 -5.93
N ASN A 104 5.69 15.77 -6.97
CA ASN A 104 6.68 16.83 -6.85
C ASN A 104 6.12 18.05 -6.13
N ARG A 105 4.92 18.52 -6.49
CA ARG A 105 4.26 19.65 -5.80
C ARG A 105 4.05 19.38 -4.31
N ALA A 106 3.63 18.17 -3.94
CA ALA A 106 3.48 17.83 -2.53
C ALA A 106 4.83 17.86 -1.79
N ALA A 107 5.91 17.41 -2.44
CA ALA A 107 7.26 17.38 -1.86
C ALA A 107 7.91 18.78 -1.71
N GLU A 108 7.43 19.80 -2.43
CA GLU A 108 7.92 21.19 -2.34
C GLU A 108 7.69 21.81 -0.97
N HIS A 109 6.64 21.40 -0.25
CA HIS A 109 6.41 21.85 1.12
C HIS A 109 7.49 21.34 2.09
N PRO A 110 7.77 22.02 3.21
CA PRO A 110 8.63 21.48 4.26
C PRO A 110 8.09 20.14 4.79
N PRO A 111 8.92 19.10 4.97
CA PRO A 111 8.47 17.84 5.57
C PRO A 111 8.31 17.98 7.10
N LEU A 112 7.86 16.91 7.75
CA LEU A 112 7.98 16.75 9.19
C LEU A 112 9.44 16.93 9.64
N VAL A 113 9.64 17.74 10.68
CA VAL A 113 10.98 18.14 11.15
C VAL A 113 11.44 17.20 12.26
N PRO A 114 12.54 16.43 12.10
CA PRO A 114 13.07 15.58 13.15
C PRO A 114 13.41 16.38 14.41
N ARG A 115 13.15 15.80 15.58
CA ARG A 115 13.43 16.42 16.88
C ARG A 115 14.09 15.41 17.83
N ILE A 116 14.87 15.93 18.76
CA ILE A 116 15.47 15.18 19.87
C ILE A 116 14.90 15.70 21.19
N ALA A 117 14.56 14.79 22.09
CA ALA A 117 14.12 15.11 23.45
C ALA A 117 15.33 15.47 24.34
N PRO A 118 15.12 16.15 25.49
CA PRO A 118 16.22 16.52 26.38
C PRO A 118 17.05 15.34 26.91
N ASP A 119 16.49 14.13 26.92
CA ASP A 119 17.17 12.89 27.30
C ASP A 119 18.01 12.25 26.17
N GLY A 120 18.10 12.91 25.01
CA GLY A 120 18.84 12.43 23.85
C GLY A 120 18.09 11.42 22.98
N THR A 121 16.82 11.11 23.28
CA THR A 121 16.00 10.18 22.49
C THR A 121 15.24 10.88 21.36
N PRO A 122 14.78 10.17 20.31
CA PRO A 122 13.94 10.76 19.28
C PRO A 122 12.64 11.35 19.86
N ALA A 123 12.33 12.60 19.52
CA ALA A 123 11.06 13.24 19.87
C ALA A 123 10.12 13.27 18.67
N ALA A 124 8.82 13.28 18.94
CA ALA A 124 7.81 13.42 17.90
C ALA A 124 8.02 14.73 17.11
N PRO A 125 7.95 14.72 15.77
CA PRO A 125 8.16 15.89 14.92
C PRO A 125 6.96 16.84 14.97
N LEU A 126 6.67 17.40 16.15
CA LEU A 126 5.49 18.21 16.45
C LEU A 126 5.87 19.60 16.96
N PRO A 127 4.99 20.62 16.84
CA PRO A 127 3.72 20.59 16.11
C PRO A 127 3.93 20.42 14.59
N ALA A 128 2.92 19.87 13.91
CA ALA A 128 2.92 19.70 12.46
C ALA A 128 1.50 19.82 11.88
N ASP A 129 1.42 20.03 10.57
CA ASP A 129 0.16 20.08 9.83
C ASP A 129 0.07 19.04 8.70
N GLY A 130 -1.11 18.96 8.07
CA GLY A 130 -1.36 18.04 6.97
C GLY A 130 -0.50 18.27 5.73
N ALA A 131 0.01 19.49 5.49
CA ALA A 131 0.90 19.77 4.36
C ALA A 131 2.30 19.20 4.60
N GLN A 132 2.82 19.31 5.84
CA GLN A 132 4.08 18.66 6.22
C GLN A 132 3.99 17.14 6.15
N LEU A 133 2.85 16.57 6.56
CA LEU A 133 2.57 15.14 6.42
C LEU A 133 2.58 14.70 4.95
N ALA A 134 1.87 15.43 4.08
CA ALA A 134 1.82 15.14 2.65
C ALA A 134 3.21 15.24 2.00
N SER A 135 4.01 16.25 2.39
CA SER A 135 5.40 16.37 1.92
C SER A 135 6.28 15.21 2.37
N THR A 136 6.17 14.78 3.63
CA THR A 136 6.91 13.60 4.12
C THR A 136 6.55 12.34 3.32
N LEU A 137 5.26 12.12 3.05
CA LEU A 137 4.80 10.98 2.23
C LEU A 137 5.28 11.08 0.79
N ALA A 138 5.22 12.27 0.19
CA ALA A 138 5.67 12.50 -1.17
C ALA A 138 7.18 12.28 -1.33
N ARG A 139 7.98 12.78 -0.38
CA ARG A 139 9.45 12.58 -0.38
C ARG A 139 9.84 11.13 -0.17
N ASP A 140 9.13 10.39 0.70
CA ASP A 140 9.32 8.94 0.86
C ASP A 140 8.99 8.18 -0.44
N ALA A 141 7.92 8.55 -1.13
CA ALA A 141 7.56 8.01 -2.43
C ALA A 141 8.60 8.32 -3.52
N ILE A 142 9.13 9.55 -3.59
CA ILE A 142 10.21 9.91 -4.52
C ILE A 142 11.43 9.04 -4.23
N ALA A 143 11.87 8.96 -2.98
CA ALA A 143 13.01 8.14 -2.58
C ALA A 143 12.82 6.65 -2.93
N LEU A 144 11.60 6.12 -2.78
CA LEU A 144 11.27 4.76 -3.19
C LEU A 144 11.35 4.57 -4.72
N LEU A 145 10.73 5.49 -5.49
CA LEU A 145 10.58 5.37 -6.94
C LEU A 145 11.86 5.69 -7.73
N THR A 146 12.81 6.40 -7.12
CA THR A 146 14.12 6.71 -7.73
C THR A 146 15.29 6.00 -7.05
N GLY A 147 15.03 5.29 -5.95
CA GLY A 147 16.06 4.64 -5.14
C GLY A 147 16.39 3.21 -5.55
N PRO A 148 17.25 2.52 -4.79
CA PRO A 148 17.72 1.17 -5.10
C PRO A 148 16.62 0.09 -5.05
N TYR A 149 15.47 0.40 -4.46
CA TYR A 149 14.32 -0.48 -4.40
C TYR A 149 13.22 -0.17 -5.44
N ALA A 150 13.45 0.78 -6.35
CA ALA A 150 12.46 1.18 -7.35
C ALA A 150 11.95 -0.01 -8.18
N ASP A 151 12.85 -0.87 -8.66
CA ASP A 151 12.49 -2.07 -9.45
C ASP A 151 12.00 -3.24 -8.58
N ARG A 152 11.83 -3.00 -7.29
CA ARG A 152 11.33 -3.96 -6.29
C ARG A 152 9.96 -3.59 -5.75
N VAL A 153 9.31 -2.56 -6.31
CA VAL A 153 7.88 -2.31 -6.11
C VAL A 153 7.08 -3.38 -6.85
N ARG A 154 6.15 -4.03 -6.16
CA ARG A 154 5.39 -5.18 -6.65
C ARG A 154 3.94 -5.09 -6.24
N GLU A 155 3.05 -5.57 -7.11
CA GLU A 155 1.68 -5.90 -6.75
C GLU A 155 1.62 -7.34 -6.22
N CYS A 156 0.69 -7.62 -5.30
CA CYS A 156 0.47 -8.94 -4.78
C CYS A 156 0.07 -9.93 -5.87
N GLY A 157 0.79 -11.04 -6.01
CA GLY A 157 0.53 -12.02 -7.07
C GLY A 157 -0.73 -12.89 -6.88
N ALA A 158 -1.62 -12.55 -5.95
CA ALA A 158 -2.83 -13.33 -5.65
C ALA A 158 -4.01 -12.80 -6.44
N HIS A 159 -4.82 -13.72 -6.95
CA HIS A 159 -6.10 -13.37 -7.56
C HIS A 159 -6.90 -12.45 -6.61
N ASN A 160 -7.43 -11.35 -7.17
CA ASN A 160 -8.24 -10.36 -6.48
C ASN A 160 -7.54 -9.73 -5.26
N CYS A 161 -6.24 -9.46 -5.34
CA CYS A 161 -5.53 -8.69 -4.32
C CYS A 161 -4.55 -7.73 -5.01
N GLN A 162 -4.89 -6.44 -5.02
CA GLN A 162 -4.08 -5.41 -5.65
C GLN A 162 -3.17 -4.67 -4.66
N LEU A 163 -2.89 -5.23 -3.47
CA LEU A 163 -2.00 -4.55 -2.52
C LEU A 163 -0.59 -4.41 -3.09
N VAL A 164 -0.07 -3.19 -3.10
CA VAL A 164 1.28 -2.85 -3.58
C VAL A 164 2.25 -2.77 -2.41
N PHE A 165 3.44 -3.33 -2.57
CA PHE A 165 4.50 -3.32 -1.58
C PHE A 165 5.86 -3.19 -2.25
N VAL A 166 6.86 -2.69 -1.52
CA VAL A 166 8.26 -2.85 -1.89
C VAL A 166 8.80 -4.14 -1.27
N ASP A 167 9.41 -4.97 -2.10
CA ASP A 167 10.10 -6.15 -1.65
C ASP A 167 11.44 -5.72 -1.04
N THR A 168 11.55 -5.72 0.29
CA THR A 168 12.79 -5.46 1.02
C THR A 168 13.51 -6.74 1.46
N SER A 169 12.99 -7.91 1.07
CA SER A 169 13.55 -9.20 1.49
C SER A 169 14.94 -9.43 0.89
N ARG A 170 15.87 -10.04 1.62
CA ARG A 170 17.22 -10.33 1.09
C ARG A 170 17.22 -10.97 -0.31
N PRO A 171 16.40 -11.99 -0.62
CA PRO A 171 16.40 -12.60 -1.95
C PRO A 171 15.65 -11.79 -3.02
N GLY A 172 14.85 -10.78 -2.67
CA GLY A 172 14.10 -9.98 -3.65
C GLY A 172 13.03 -10.78 -4.40
N ARG A 173 12.45 -11.80 -3.75
CA ARG A 173 11.46 -12.73 -4.34
C ARG A 173 10.12 -12.76 -3.59
N ARG A 174 9.79 -11.72 -2.83
CA ARG A 174 8.48 -11.59 -2.17
C ARG A 174 7.39 -11.45 -3.24
N ARG A 175 6.49 -12.44 -3.30
CA ARG A 175 5.38 -12.47 -4.25
C ARG A 175 4.04 -12.03 -3.66
N TRP A 176 3.90 -12.09 -2.34
CA TRP A 176 2.61 -11.90 -1.67
C TRP A 176 2.68 -10.73 -0.67
N CYS A 177 1.58 -9.96 -0.58
CA CYS A 177 1.44 -8.91 0.41
C CYS A 177 1.54 -9.46 1.85
N SER A 178 1.00 -10.65 2.09
CA SER A 178 1.10 -11.36 3.36
C SER A 178 1.13 -12.86 3.09
N MET A 179 2.11 -13.54 3.68
CA MET A 179 2.21 -14.99 3.61
C MET A 179 1.03 -15.66 4.32
N GLU A 180 0.62 -15.10 5.46
CA GLU A 180 -0.51 -15.58 6.27
C GLU A 180 -1.83 -15.55 5.50
N ARG A 181 -2.06 -14.50 4.70
CA ARG A 181 -3.29 -14.35 3.91
C ARG A 181 -3.15 -14.86 2.48
N CYS A 182 -2.39 -14.16 1.64
CA CYS A 182 -2.36 -14.43 0.20
C CYS A 182 -1.49 -15.64 -0.14
N GLY A 183 -0.35 -15.82 0.55
CA GLY A 183 0.48 -17.01 0.40
C GLY A 183 -0.28 -18.30 0.73
N ASN A 184 -0.98 -18.33 1.86
CA ASN A 184 -1.79 -19.48 2.27
C ASN A 184 -2.99 -19.72 1.35
N ARG A 185 -3.73 -18.68 0.93
CA ARG A 185 -4.82 -18.82 -0.06
C ARG A 185 -4.34 -19.46 -1.36
N HIS A 186 -3.17 -19.06 -1.84
CA HIS A 186 -2.58 -19.67 -3.03
C HIS A 186 -2.24 -21.14 -2.82
N LYS A 187 -1.59 -21.50 -1.69
CA LYS A 187 -1.28 -22.90 -1.34
C LYS A 187 -2.53 -23.77 -1.29
N VAL A 188 -3.59 -23.30 -0.62
CA VAL A 188 -4.86 -24.05 -0.51
C VAL A 188 -5.50 -24.27 -1.88
N ARG A 189 -5.53 -23.25 -2.75
CA ARG A 189 -6.05 -23.39 -4.12
C ARG A 189 -5.25 -24.39 -4.95
N ALA A 190 -3.93 -24.31 -4.89
CA ALA A 190 -3.05 -25.24 -5.61
C ALA A 190 -3.23 -26.69 -5.13
N LEU A 191 -3.45 -26.90 -3.83
CA LEU A 191 -3.76 -28.22 -3.28
C LEU A 191 -5.13 -28.75 -3.76
N ARG A 192 -6.16 -27.89 -3.81
CA ARG A 192 -7.49 -28.28 -4.31
C ARG A 192 -7.46 -28.65 -5.79
N ALA A 193 -6.81 -27.84 -6.63
CA ALA A 193 -6.67 -28.12 -8.06
C ALA A 193 -5.92 -29.44 -8.36
N ARG A 194 -4.99 -29.86 -7.47
CA ARG A 194 -4.30 -31.17 -7.58
C ARG A 194 -5.15 -32.35 -7.11
N ARG A 195 -6.25 -32.09 -6.38
CA ARG A 195 -7.15 -33.10 -5.83
C ARG A 195 -8.44 -33.24 -6.63
N GLU A 196 -8.72 -32.32 -7.55
CA GLU A 196 -9.81 -32.46 -8.50
C GLU A 196 -9.47 -33.62 -9.45
N PRO A 197 -10.31 -34.67 -9.55
CA PRO A 197 -10.10 -35.74 -10.50
C PRO A 197 -10.15 -35.17 -11.92
N GLU A 198 -9.29 -35.68 -12.80
CA GLU A 198 -9.30 -35.35 -14.21
C GLU A 198 -10.73 -35.57 -14.78
N PRO A 199 -11.32 -34.60 -15.48
CA PRO A 199 -12.65 -34.77 -16.05
C PRO A 199 -12.62 -35.97 -16.98
N ALA A 200 -13.53 -36.92 -16.76
CA ALA A 200 -13.64 -38.11 -17.58
C ALA A 200 -13.77 -37.71 -19.06
N PRO A 201 -13.06 -38.37 -19.99
CA PRO A 201 -13.14 -38.06 -21.41
C PRO A 201 -14.60 -38.13 -21.86
N ALA A 202 -15.04 -37.12 -22.61
CA ALA A 202 -16.41 -37.04 -23.12
C ALA A 202 -16.74 -38.32 -23.92
N PRO A 203 -17.94 -38.92 -23.73
CA PRO A 203 -18.31 -40.12 -24.48
C PRO A 203 -18.29 -39.80 -25.99
N GLY A 204 -17.48 -40.56 -26.73
CA GLY A 204 -17.32 -40.41 -28.17
C GLY A 204 -18.66 -40.50 -28.90
N SER A 205 -18.92 -39.56 -29.80
CA SER A 205 -20.11 -39.58 -30.66
C SER A 205 -20.07 -40.82 -31.56
N PRO A 206 -21.19 -41.56 -31.71
CA PRO A 206 -21.22 -42.71 -32.60
C PRO A 206 -21.11 -42.24 -34.05
N SER A 207 -20.09 -42.72 -34.75
CA SER A 207 -19.94 -42.58 -36.19
C SER A 207 -21.05 -43.38 -36.89
N PHE A 208 -22.01 -42.68 -37.50
CA PHE A 208 -22.90 -43.27 -38.50
C PHE A 208 -22.17 -43.29 -39.85
N THR A 209 -21.88 -44.47 -40.36
CA THR A 209 -21.44 -44.69 -41.74
C THR A 209 -22.61 -45.29 -42.51
N SER A 210 -22.94 -44.70 -43.66
CA SER A 210 -24.01 -45.10 -44.59
C SER A 210 -23.79 -46.46 -45.25
#